data_AF-A0A963HDY9-F1
#
_entry.id   AF-A0A963HDY9-F1
#
_cell.length_a   1.000
_cell.length_b   1.000
_cell.length_c   1.000
_cell.angle_alpha   90.00
_cell.angle_beta   90.00
_cell.angle_gamma   90.00
#
_symmetry.space_group_name_H-M   'P 1'
#
loop_
_entity.id
_entity.type
_entity.pdbx_description
1 polymer ?
#
loop_
_entity_poly.entity_id
_entity_poly.type
_entity_poly.pdbx_seq_one_letter_code
_entity_poly.pdbx_strand_id
1 'polypeptide(L)'
;MSTPLKRWAPPRPLVGSRVIVKLLRRHASVQCPEADLVVAVIALAIVDCLDREPYLRAGARRFITGCPLDGWTDLVGLPPDFVREIARKGGYLASEEAHWVSVSRTRQAKPRVAVSELEVADA
;
A
#
# COMPACT_ATOMS: atom_id res chain seq x y z
N MET A 1 4.88 24.89 -22.10
CA MET A 1 3.92 24.75 -20.98
C MET A 1 4.26 23.48 -20.21
N SER A 2 4.59 23.57 -18.92
CA SER A 2 4.94 22.39 -18.11
C SER A 2 3.68 21.57 -17.84
N THR A 3 3.67 20.29 -18.20
CA THR A 3 2.60 19.37 -17.82
C THR A 3 2.55 19.24 -16.29
N PRO A 4 1.36 19.26 -15.68
CA PRO A 4 1.21 19.08 -14.24
C PRO A 4 1.61 17.65 -13.85
N LEU A 5 2.35 17.51 -12.76
CA LEU A 5 2.74 16.19 -12.25
C LEU A 5 1.51 15.55 -11.59
N LYS A 6 1.18 14.31 -11.97
CA LYS A 6 0.14 13.53 -11.28
C LYS A 6 0.77 12.79 -10.11
N ARG A 7 0.20 12.92 -8.92
CA ARG A 7 0.62 12.21 -7.71
C ARG A 7 -0.49 11.30 -7.24
N TRP A 8 -0.13 10.07 -6.90
CA TRP A 8 -1.04 9.13 -6.24
C TRP A 8 -1.34 9.60 -4.83
N ALA A 9 -2.63 9.80 -4.52
CA ALA A 9 -3.12 10.12 -3.19
C ALA A 9 -4.11 9.03 -2.76
N PRO A 10 -3.63 7.94 -2.12
CA PRO A 10 -4.50 6.81 -1.79
C PRO A 10 -5.63 7.26 -0.86
N PRO A 11 -6.85 6.70 -1.03
CA PRO A 11 -7.94 6.95 -0.10
C PRO A 11 -7.58 6.48 1.30
N ARG A 12 -8.25 7.06 2.30
CA ARG A 12 -8.19 6.54 3.65
C ARG A 12 -9.01 5.24 3.71
N PRO A 13 -8.41 4.08 4.02
CA PRO A 13 -9.16 2.84 4.14
C PRO A 13 -10.16 2.92 5.31
N LEU A 14 -11.30 2.27 5.15
CA LEU A 14 -12.37 2.26 6.16
C LEU A 14 -12.04 1.36 7.36
N VAL A 15 -11.19 0.37 7.13
CA VAL A 15 -10.77 -0.62 8.11
C VAL A 15 -9.26 -0.59 8.20
N GLY A 16 -8.71 -0.69 9.42
CA GLY A 16 -7.26 -0.75 9.61
C GLY A 16 -6.70 -2.17 9.41
N SER A 17 -5.41 -2.27 9.08
CA SER A 17 -4.72 -3.56 8.84
C SER A 17 -4.86 -4.56 10.00
N ARG A 18 -4.78 -4.10 11.25
CA ARG A 18 -4.97 -4.95 12.45
C ARG A 18 -6.35 -5.61 12.50
N VAL A 19 -7.39 -4.90 12.05
CA VAL A 19 -8.75 -5.44 12.02
C VAL A 19 -8.88 -6.47 10.92
N ILE A 20 -8.25 -6.25 9.76
CA ILE A 20 -8.21 -7.21 8.65
C ILE A 20 -7.58 -8.52 9.08
N VAL A 21 -6.39 -8.46 9.70
CA VAL A 21 -5.70 -9.66 10.21
C VAL A 21 -6.61 -10.44 11.17
N LYS A 22 -7.21 -9.76 12.16
CA LYS A 22 -8.13 -10.41 13.11
C LYS A 22 -9.34 -11.03 12.44
N LEU A 23 -9.93 -10.34 11.46
CA LEU A 23 -11.08 -10.80 10.71
C LEU A 23 -10.72 -12.05 9.91
N LEU A 24 -9.71 -11.97 9.06
CA LEU A 24 -9.26 -13.10 8.24
C LEU A 24 -8.88 -14.29 9.12
N ARG A 25 -8.17 -14.05 10.23
CA ARG A 25 -7.79 -15.11 11.16
C ARG A 25 -8.97 -15.81 11.82
N ARG A 26 -10.03 -15.06 12.17
CA ARG A 26 -11.27 -15.60 12.76
C ARG A 26 -12.04 -16.49 11.79
N HIS A 27 -11.93 -16.23 10.49
CA HIS A 27 -12.63 -17.00 9.44
C HIS A 27 -11.77 -18.12 8.85
N ALA A 28 -10.48 -18.20 9.19
CA ALA A 28 -9.62 -19.30 8.79
C ALA A 28 -10.01 -20.59 9.52
N SER A 29 -10.12 -21.68 8.78
CA SER A 29 -10.44 -23.01 9.34
C SER A 29 -9.22 -23.66 9.99
N VAL A 30 -8.01 -23.32 9.53
CA VAL A 30 -6.74 -23.84 10.06
C VAL A 30 -6.28 -22.98 11.24
N GLN A 31 -5.90 -23.64 12.35
CA GLN A 31 -5.47 -22.98 13.58
C GLN A 31 -4.04 -23.40 13.95
N CYS A 32 -3.05 -22.73 13.35
CA CYS A 32 -1.64 -22.94 13.63
C CYS A 32 -0.80 -21.69 13.34
N PRO A 33 0.46 -21.60 13.81
CA PRO A 33 1.34 -20.45 13.55
C PRO A 33 1.60 -20.20 12.06
N GLU A 34 1.65 -21.26 11.24
CA GLU A 34 1.82 -21.15 9.80
C GLU A 34 0.60 -20.47 9.13
N ALA A 35 -0.60 -20.73 9.65
CA ALA A 35 -1.81 -20.05 9.20
C ALA A 35 -1.78 -18.54 9.54
N ASP A 36 -1.17 -18.15 10.67
CA ASP A 36 -0.97 -16.74 10.99
C ASP A 36 -0.08 -16.04 9.96
N LEU A 37 0.97 -16.72 9.48
CA LEU A 37 1.85 -16.20 8.43
C LEU A 37 1.11 -16.02 7.10
N VAL A 38 0.34 -17.03 6.68
CA VAL A 38 -0.48 -16.95 5.45
C VAL A 38 -1.48 -15.80 5.53
N VAL A 39 -2.20 -15.68 6.66
CA VAL A 39 -3.15 -14.58 6.87
C VAL A 39 -2.44 -13.21 6.87
N ALA A 40 -1.25 -13.11 7.46
CA ALA A 40 -0.47 -11.88 7.46
C ALA A 40 -0.04 -11.47 6.04
N VAL A 41 0.38 -12.41 5.20
CA VAL A 41 0.73 -12.15 3.79
C VAL A 41 -0.49 -11.65 3.01
N ILE A 42 -1.64 -12.30 3.16
CA ILE A 42 -2.89 -11.88 2.51
C ILE A 42 -3.28 -10.47 2.97
N ALA A 43 -3.23 -10.20 4.28
CA ALA A 43 -3.56 -8.89 4.83
C ALA A 43 -2.59 -7.80 4.36
N LEU A 44 -1.29 -8.11 4.25
CA LEU A 44 -0.29 -7.20 3.70
C LEU A 44 -0.60 -6.88 2.23
N ALA A 45 -0.89 -7.88 1.41
CA ALA A 45 -1.26 -7.67 0.01
C ALA A 45 -2.51 -6.79 -0.14
N ILE A 46 -3.48 -6.88 0.77
CA ILE A 46 -4.63 -5.96 0.79
C ILE A 46 -4.15 -4.52 1.06
N VAL A 47 -3.28 -4.31 2.04
CA VAL A 47 -2.75 -2.99 2.38
C VAL A 47 -1.93 -2.39 1.24
N ASP A 48 -1.10 -3.21 0.60
CA ASP A 48 -0.21 -2.82 -0.50
C ASP A 48 -0.99 -2.41 -1.77
N CYS A 49 -2.28 -2.74 -1.89
CA CYS A 49 -3.15 -2.18 -2.93
C CYS A 49 -3.27 -0.64 -2.87
N LEU A 50 -2.90 -0.02 -1.73
CA LEU A 50 -2.86 1.43 -1.54
C LEU A 50 -1.43 1.99 -1.49
N ASP A 51 -0.40 1.18 -1.79
CA ASP A 51 0.99 1.60 -1.74
C ASP A 51 1.26 2.80 -2.68
N ARG A 52 2.27 3.60 -2.33
CA ARG A 52 2.69 4.75 -3.14
C ARG A 52 3.54 4.35 -4.33
N GLU A 53 4.24 3.23 -4.21
CA GLU A 53 5.06 2.67 -5.26
C GLU A 53 4.18 1.95 -6.30
N PRO A 54 4.18 2.39 -7.58
CA PRO A 54 3.30 1.83 -8.59
C PRO A 54 3.47 0.32 -8.81
N TYR A 55 4.71 -0.18 -8.71
CA TYR A 55 5.01 -1.60 -8.94
C TYR A 55 4.49 -2.50 -7.81
N LEU A 56 4.64 -2.07 -6.54
CA LEU A 56 4.09 -2.77 -5.38
C LEU A 56 2.57 -2.81 -5.45
N ARG A 57 1.96 -1.65 -5.71
CA ARG A 57 0.51 -1.51 -5.84
C ARG A 57 -0.05 -2.38 -6.97
N ALA A 58 0.55 -2.34 -8.15
CA ALA A 58 0.11 -3.17 -9.28
C ALA A 58 0.25 -4.66 -8.99
N GLY A 59 1.36 -5.08 -8.36
CA GLY A 59 1.60 -6.46 -7.95
C GLY A 59 0.57 -6.94 -6.93
N ALA A 60 0.33 -6.15 -5.89
CA ALA A 60 -0.66 -6.42 -4.85
C ALA A 60 -2.07 -6.52 -5.40
N ARG A 61 -2.49 -5.57 -6.24
CA ARG A 61 -3.81 -5.61 -6.89
C ARG A 61 -3.97 -6.85 -7.76
N ARG A 62 -2.95 -7.20 -8.55
CA ARG A 62 -2.96 -8.40 -9.39
C ARG A 62 -3.00 -9.69 -8.57
N PHE A 63 -2.33 -9.73 -7.43
CA PHE A 63 -2.41 -10.83 -6.47
C PHE A 63 -3.82 -10.98 -5.90
N ILE A 64 -4.40 -9.91 -5.37
CA ILE A 64 -5.74 -9.93 -4.73
C ILE A 64 -6.86 -10.23 -5.73
N THR A 65 -6.81 -9.66 -6.94
CA THR A 65 -7.87 -9.88 -7.94
C THR A 65 -7.66 -11.15 -8.77
N GLY A 66 -6.48 -11.73 -8.75
CA GLY A 66 -6.12 -12.89 -9.59
C GLY A 66 -6.28 -14.23 -8.89
N CYS A 67 -5.92 -15.28 -9.63
CA CYS A 67 -5.84 -16.66 -9.16
C CYS A 67 -4.75 -16.93 -8.11
N PRO A 68 -3.62 -16.18 -8.02
CA PRO A 68 -2.63 -16.45 -6.98
C PRO A 68 -3.21 -16.44 -5.56
N LEU A 69 -4.21 -15.59 -5.30
CA LEU A 69 -4.89 -15.55 -4.01
C LEU A 69 -5.52 -16.90 -3.63
N ASP A 70 -6.10 -17.61 -4.59
CA ASP A 70 -6.86 -18.85 -4.35
C ASP A 70 -5.98 -19.90 -3.64
N GLY A 71 -4.76 -20.10 -4.15
CA GLY A 71 -3.80 -21.03 -3.55
C GLY A 71 -3.36 -20.63 -2.14
N TRP A 72 -3.27 -19.33 -1.83
CA TRP A 72 -2.96 -18.87 -0.46
C TRP A 72 -4.16 -19.05 0.48
N THR A 73 -5.37 -18.81 -0.02
CA THR A 73 -6.58 -18.94 0.79
C THR A 73 -6.92 -20.40 1.07
N ASP A 74 -6.60 -21.32 0.15
CA ASP A 74 -6.77 -22.77 0.33
C ASP A 74 -5.94 -23.30 1.51
N LEU A 75 -4.71 -22.77 1.71
CA LEU A 75 -3.83 -23.16 2.82
C LEU A 75 -4.44 -22.89 4.21
N VAL A 76 -5.37 -21.95 4.31
CA VAL A 76 -6.02 -21.55 5.56
C VAL A 76 -7.54 -21.76 5.57
N GLY A 77 -8.06 -22.39 4.51
CA GLY A 77 -9.48 -22.62 4.29
C GLY A 77 -10.33 -21.35 4.29
N LEU A 78 -9.79 -20.27 3.73
CA LEU A 78 -10.54 -19.03 3.50
C LEU A 78 -11.19 -19.06 2.10
N PRO A 79 -12.40 -18.54 1.94
CA PRO A 79 -12.93 -18.29 0.61
C PRO A 79 -12.19 -17.10 -0.05
N PRO A 80 -11.63 -17.23 -1.26
CA PRO A 80 -10.92 -16.12 -1.91
C PRO A 80 -11.85 -14.93 -2.21
N ASP A 81 -13.12 -15.18 -2.53
CA ASP A 81 -14.10 -14.11 -2.76
C ASP A 81 -14.41 -13.30 -1.51
N PHE A 82 -14.38 -13.93 -0.33
CA PHE A 82 -14.51 -13.21 0.94
C PHE A 82 -13.36 -12.22 1.11
N VAL A 83 -12.12 -12.63 0.84
CA VAL A 83 -10.94 -11.74 0.92
C VAL A 83 -11.07 -10.59 -0.07
N ARG A 84 -11.47 -10.86 -1.32
CA ARG A 84 -11.71 -9.84 -2.35
C ARG A 84 -12.78 -8.84 -1.91
N GLU A 85 -13.84 -9.32 -1.29
CA GLU A 85 -14.93 -8.48 -0.80
C GLU A 85 -14.48 -7.56 0.35
N ILE A 86 -13.66 -8.07 1.28
CA ILE A 86 -13.05 -7.24 2.33
C ILE A 86 -12.13 -6.17 1.72
N ALA A 87 -11.33 -6.51 0.71
CA ALA A 87 -10.47 -5.54 0.04
C ALA A 87 -11.29 -4.43 -0.67
N ARG A 88 -12.41 -4.78 -1.32
CA ARG A 88 -13.32 -3.80 -1.95
C ARG A 88 -14.03 -2.94 -0.89
N LYS A 89 -14.73 -3.56 0.07
CA LYS A 89 -15.49 -2.85 1.10
C LYS A 89 -14.61 -2.06 2.06
N GLY A 90 -13.38 -2.51 2.30
CA GLY A 90 -12.40 -1.78 3.09
C GLY A 90 -11.80 -0.55 2.39
N GLY A 91 -12.06 -0.36 1.10
CA GLY A 91 -11.54 0.75 0.31
C GLY A 91 -10.13 0.55 -0.25
N TYR A 92 -9.58 -0.66 -0.18
CA TYR A 92 -8.22 -0.98 -0.65
C TYR A 92 -8.14 -1.16 -2.16
N LEU A 93 -9.24 -1.58 -2.79
CA LEU A 93 -9.35 -1.71 -4.25
C LEU A 93 -10.05 -0.50 -4.89
N ALA A 94 -9.86 0.70 -4.35
CA ALA A 94 -10.39 1.92 -4.95
C ALA A 94 -9.87 2.13 -6.39
N SER A 95 -10.65 2.83 -7.22
CA SER A 95 -10.28 3.21 -8.59
C SER A 95 -9.04 4.09 -8.56
N GLU A 96 -8.04 3.79 -9.38
CA GLU A 96 -6.81 4.58 -9.38
C GLU A 96 -7.04 5.97 -9.97
N GLU A 97 -7.88 6.03 -11.01
CA GLU A 97 -8.22 7.22 -11.78
C GLU A 97 -8.79 8.33 -10.89
N ALA A 98 -9.63 7.95 -9.92
CA ALA A 98 -10.27 8.86 -8.98
C ALA A 98 -9.31 9.50 -7.96
N HIS A 99 -8.10 8.95 -7.80
CA HIS A 99 -7.17 9.30 -6.73
C HIS A 99 -5.82 9.85 -7.23
N TRP A 100 -5.71 10.10 -8.53
CA TRP A 100 -4.60 10.88 -9.10
C TRP A 100 -4.86 12.37 -8.92
N VAL A 101 -4.07 13.02 -8.07
CA VAL A 101 -4.15 14.47 -7.84
C VAL A 101 -3.13 15.18 -8.72
N SER A 102 -3.54 16.26 -9.38
CA SER A 102 -2.62 17.15 -10.08
C SER A 102 -1.87 18.01 -9.07
N VAL A 103 -0.54 17.93 -9.09
CA VAL A 103 0.33 18.69 -8.21
C VAL A 103 1.08 19.73 -9.04
N SER A 104 0.92 20.99 -8.65
CA SER A 104 1.70 22.11 -9.17
C SER A 104 3.18 21.89 -8.85
N ARG A 105 4.09 22.01 -9.83
CA ARG A 105 5.53 22.07 -9.54
C ARG A 105 5.81 23.36 -8.77
N THR A 106 5.81 23.32 -7.44
CA THR A 106 6.33 24.43 -6.63
C THR A 106 7.82 24.59 -6.94
N ARG A 107 8.25 25.83 -7.23
CA ARG A 107 9.62 26.20 -7.61
C ARG A 107 10.63 25.59 -6.63
N GLN A 108 11.73 25.06 -7.17
CA GLN A 108 12.87 24.51 -6.44
C GLN A 108 13.20 25.33 -5.18
N ALA A 109 13.42 24.64 -4.06
CA ALA A 109 14.03 25.22 -2.88
C ALA A 109 15.38 25.85 -3.28
N LYS A 110 15.51 27.15 -3.01
CA LYS A 110 16.72 27.94 -3.22
C LYS A 110 17.90 27.24 -2.51
N PRO A 111 19.02 26.93 -3.20
CA PRO A 111 20.17 26.39 -2.51
C PRO A 111 20.68 27.45 -1.54
N ARG A 112 20.73 27.14 -0.24
CA ARG A 112 21.46 27.97 0.72
C ARG A 112 22.93 27.78 0.41
N VAL A 113 23.52 28.74 -0.29
CA VAL A 113 24.97 28.90 -0.37
C VAL A 113 25.44 29.17 1.07
N ALA A 114 26.11 28.19 1.68
CA ALA A 114 26.88 28.42 2.88
C ALA A 114 28.22 29.03 2.42
N VAL A 115 28.37 30.34 2.59
CA VAL A 115 29.69 30.97 2.59
C VAL A 115 30.27 30.70 3.98
N SER A 116 31.19 29.76 4.07
CA SER A 116 32.06 29.60 5.24
C SER A 116 33.17 30.64 5.14
N GLU A 117 33.08 31.71 5.93
CA GLU A 117 34.24 32.51 6.31
C GLU A 117 35.05 31.69 7.31
N LEU A 118 36.26 31.28 6.93
CA LEU A 118 37.27 30.72 7.83
C LEU A 118 38.63 30.74 7.13
N GLU A 119 39.31 31.88 7.15
CA GLU A 119 40.78 31.95 7.06
C GLU A 119 41.25 33.01 8.07
N VAL A 120 41.73 32.58 9.24
CA VAL A 120 43.13 32.27 9.61
C VAL A 120 43.74 33.46 10.35
N ALA A 121 43.83 33.33 11.67
CA ALA A 121 44.66 34.17 12.51
C ALA A 121 46.13 33.76 12.31
N ASP A 122 46.94 34.72 11.91
CA ASP A 122 48.39 34.60 11.75
C ASP A 122 49.10 34.93 13.07
N ALA A 123 50.11 34.11 13.37
CA ALA A 123 51.27 34.23 14.28
C ALA A 123 51.23 35.16 15.52
#